data_AF-A0A1Y1QPD0-F1
#
_entry.id   AF-A0A1Y1QPD0-F1
#
_cell.length_a   1.000
_cell.length_b   1.000
_cell.length_c   1.000
_cell.angle_alpha   90.00
_cell.angle_beta   90.00
_cell.angle_gamma   90.00
#
_symmetry.space_group_name_H-M   'P 1'
#
loop_
_entity.id
_entity.type
_entity.pdbx_description
1 polymer ?
#
loop_
_entity_poly.entity_id
_entity_poly.type
_entity_poly.pdbx_seq_one_letter_code
_entity_poly.pdbx_strand_id
1 'polypeptide(L)'
;MEYKITLALDTLIADLGEEEAVDFVRFALPRLNERRELLHTLLLQEDWKAAASLAHKTLSSVRVYDDGSLEAALLTVERQAVAEISQAAFQQDLQDTFKRVLAGVEAWLGTIERNRLNSP
;
A
#
# COMPACT_ATOMS: atom_id res chain seq x y z
N MET A 1 -15.60 -2.28 -2.33
CA MET A 1 -14.28 -1.61 -2.23
C MET A 1 -13.15 -2.55 -2.63
N GLU A 2 -13.19 -3.84 -2.24
CA GLU A 2 -12.30 -4.92 -2.74
C GLU A 2 -12.10 -4.91 -4.27
N TYR A 3 -13.17 -4.61 -5.02
CA TYR A 3 -13.18 -4.57 -6.48
C TYR A 3 -12.06 -3.72 -7.14
N LYS A 4 -11.60 -2.64 -6.51
CA LYS A 4 -10.60 -1.74 -7.13
C LYS A 4 -9.16 -2.20 -6.96
N ILE A 5 -8.81 -2.79 -5.81
CA ILE A 5 -7.49 -3.41 -5.60
C ILE A 5 -7.33 -4.59 -6.54
N THR A 6 -8.39 -5.41 -6.69
CA THR A 6 -8.43 -6.50 -7.65
C THR A 6 -8.21 -6.00 -9.08
N LEU A 7 -8.83 -4.90 -9.50
CA LEU A 7 -8.64 -4.34 -10.85
C LEU A 7 -7.19 -3.90 -11.13
N ALA A 8 -6.53 -3.26 -10.16
CA ALA A 8 -5.13 -2.85 -10.30
C ALA A 8 -4.20 -4.08 -10.44
N LEU A 9 -4.44 -5.10 -9.63
CA LEU A 9 -3.66 -6.35 -9.65
C LEU A 9 -3.94 -7.22 -10.89
N ASP A 10 -5.17 -7.21 -11.41
CA ASP A 10 -5.53 -7.89 -12.66
C ASP A 10 -4.86 -7.23 -13.86
N THR A 11 -4.67 -5.90 -13.82
CA THR A 11 -3.89 -5.18 -14.83
C THR A 11 -2.42 -5.62 -14.79
N LEU A 12 -1.86 -5.83 -13.59
CA LEU A 12 -0.50 -6.35 -13.43
C LEU A 12 -0.35 -7.76 -14.03
N ILE A 13 -1.35 -8.64 -13.86
CA ILE A 13 -1.37 -9.96 -14.51
C ILE A 13 -1.38 -9.79 -16.03
N ALA A 14 -2.20 -8.89 -16.58
CA ALA A 14 -2.30 -8.68 -18.01
C ALA A 14 -0.97 -8.20 -18.63
N ASP A 15 -0.20 -7.38 -17.90
CA ASP A 15 1.06 -6.80 -18.38
C ASP A 15 2.26 -7.75 -18.21
N LEU A 16 2.31 -8.52 -17.12
CA LEU A 16 3.49 -9.31 -16.74
C LEU A 16 3.33 -10.82 -16.87
N GLY A 17 2.10 -11.33 -16.85
CA GLY A 17 1.81 -12.74 -16.58
C GLY A 17 1.48 -12.99 -15.10
N GLU A 18 0.70 -14.03 -14.83
CA GLU A 18 0.23 -14.33 -13.47
C GLU A 18 1.36 -14.73 -12.52
N GLU A 19 2.36 -15.48 -12.99
CA GLU A 19 3.49 -15.93 -12.18
C GLU A 19 4.35 -14.75 -11.73
N GLU A 20 4.75 -13.91 -12.68
CA GLU A 20 5.55 -12.72 -12.47
C GLU A 20 4.82 -11.69 -11.59
N ALA A 21 3.51 -11.50 -11.81
CA ALA A 21 2.70 -10.62 -10.97
C ALA A 21 2.65 -11.10 -9.51
N VAL A 22 2.44 -12.40 -9.30
CA VAL A 22 2.42 -12.99 -7.94
C VAL A 22 3.77 -12.84 -7.26
N ASP A 23 4.88 -13.12 -7.95
CA ASP A 23 6.23 -12.99 -7.38
C ASP A 23 6.58 -11.54 -7.04
N PHE A 24 6.22 -10.61 -7.93
CA PHE A 24 6.36 -9.17 -7.68
C PHE A 24 5.60 -8.75 -6.42
N VAL A 25 4.32 -9.13 -6.30
CA VAL A 25 3.47 -8.77 -5.17
C VAL A 25 3.99 -9.38 -3.87
N ARG A 26 4.39 -10.67 -3.87
CA ARG A 26 5.00 -11.33 -2.71
C ARG A 26 6.28 -10.65 -2.25
N PHE A 27 7.10 -10.18 -3.18
CA PHE A 27 8.31 -9.42 -2.87
C PHE A 27 7.98 -8.02 -2.31
N ALA A 28 6.96 -7.35 -2.82
CA ALA A 28 6.62 -5.99 -2.46
C ALA A 28 5.85 -5.87 -1.13
N LEU A 29 4.98 -6.83 -0.82
CA LEU A 29 4.09 -6.81 0.35
C LEU A 29 4.82 -6.60 1.70
N PRO A 30 5.87 -7.38 2.06
CA PRO A 30 6.57 -7.17 3.34
C PRO A 30 7.21 -5.78 3.42
N ARG A 31 7.73 -5.26 2.30
CA ARG A 31 8.31 -3.91 2.24
C ARG A 31 7.26 -2.82 2.43
N LEU A 32 6.05 -3.02 1.94
CA LEU A 32 4.94 -2.09 2.17
C LEU A 32 4.56 -2.04 3.65
N ASN A 33 4.51 -3.21 4.31
CA ASN A 33 4.25 -3.28 5.75
C ASN A 33 5.38 -2.65 6.58
N GLU A 34 6.65 -2.89 6.24
CA GLU A 34 7.79 -2.21 6.87
C GLU A 34 7.71 -0.68 6.73
N ARG A 35 7.32 -0.19 5.55
CA ARG A 35 7.14 1.25 5.31
C ARG A 35 5.99 1.83 6.12
N ARG A 36 4.89 1.09 6.32
CA ARG A 36 3.79 1.49 7.21
C ARG A 36 4.29 1.74 8.63
N GLU A 37 4.99 0.75 9.20
CA GLU A 37 5.51 0.82 10.58
C GLU A 37 6.53 1.94 10.76
N LEU A 38 7.46 2.07 9.81
CA LEU A 38 8.45 3.14 9.85
C LEU A 38 7.79 4.50 9.70
N LEU A 39 6.82 4.66 8.80
CA LEU A 39 6.12 5.93 8.62
C LEU A 39 5.35 6.32 9.89
N HIS A 40 4.67 5.37 10.52
CA HIS A 40 3.99 5.59 11.80
C HIS A 40 4.97 6.09 12.87
N THR A 41 6.14 5.44 12.98
CA THR A 41 7.18 5.82 13.93
C THR A 41 7.69 7.24 13.67
N LEU A 42 7.97 7.59 12.42
CA LEU A 42 8.43 8.92 12.05
C LEU A 42 7.39 10.01 12.34
N LEU A 43 6.10 9.73 12.11
CA LEU A 43 5.01 10.66 12.43
C LEU A 43 4.85 10.86 13.95
N LEU A 44 4.99 9.81 14.75
CA LEU A 44 4.96 9.90 16.22
C LEU A 44 6.18 10.66 16.79
N GLN A 45 7.33 10.57 16.13
CA GLN A 45 8.55 11.28 16.49
C GLN A 45 8.60 12.71 15.94
N GLU A 46 7.59 13.14 15.20
CA GLU A 46 7.53 14.44 14.52
C GLU A 46 8.69 14.67 13.53
N ASP A 47 9.30 13.60 13.00
CA ASP A 47 10.33 13.70 11.97
C ASP A 47 9.69 13.86 10.58
N TRP A 48 9.15 15.05 10.34
CA TRP A 48 8.42 15.39 9.11
C TRP A 48 9.26 15.24 7.85
N LYS A 49 10.57 15.48 7.95
CA LYS A 49 11.47 15.38 6.81
C LYS A 49 11.69 13.92 6.41
N ALA A 50 11.98 13.05 7.38
CA ALA A 50 12.12 11.63 7.09
C ALA A 50 10.78 11.03 6.67
N ALA A 51 9.67 11.42 7.31
CA ALA A 51 8.32 10.97 6.95
C ALA A 51 7.98 11.32 5.49
N ALA A 52 8.24 12.56 5.06
CA ALA A 52 8.04 12.98 3.68
C ALA A 52 8.91 12.18 2.69
N SER A 53 10.19 11.97 3.02
CA SER A 53 11.10 11.15 2.21
C SER A 53 10.60 9.71 2.05
N LEU A 54 10.11 9.12 3.13
CA LEU A 54 9.56 7.77 3.13
C LEU A 54 8.24 7.69 2.36
N ALA A 55 7.35 8.68 2.53
CA ALA A 55 6.10 8.77 1.79
C ALA A 55 6.36 8.85 0.28
N HIS A 56 7.29 9.69 -0.15
CA HIS A 56 7.72 9.79 -1.55
C HIS A 56 8.17 8.44 -2.14
N LYS A 57 9.04 7.71 -1.42
CA LYS A 57 9.49 6.37 -1.83
C LYS A 57 8.37 5.34 -1.88
N THR A 58 7.34 5.53 -1.06
CA THR A 58 6.21 4.62 -0.94
C THR A 58 5.19 4.83 -2.05
N LEU A 59 4.96 6.09 -2.47
CA LEU A 59 4.03 6.47 -3.55
C LEU A 59 4.24 5.65 -4.83
N SER A 60 5.48 5.53 -5.31
CA SER A 60 5.79 4.81 -6.55
C SER A 60 5.36 3.34 -6.51
N SER A 61 5.38 2.73 -5.33
CA SER A 61 5.00 1.33 -5.15
C SER A 61 3.49 1.17 -4.97
N VAL A 62 2.87 2.06 -4.19
CA VAL A 62 1.44 2.00 -3.85
C VAL A 62 0.53 2.13 -5.07
N ARG A 63 0.94 2.91 -6.08
CA ARG A 63 0.20 3.06 -7.35
C ARG A 63 -0.09 1.76 -8.09
N VAL A 64 0.65 0.69 -7.80
CA VAL A 64 0.48 -0.61 -8.44
C VAL A 64 -0.68 -1.41 -7.83
N TYR A 65 -1.08 -1.11 -6.58
CA TYR A 65 -2.03 -1.96 -5.82
C TYR A 65 -3.11 -1.19 -5.04
N ASP A 66 -3.11 0.14 -5.08
CA ASP A 66 -4.06 0.98 -4.33
C ASP A 66 -5.18 1.58 -5.20
N ASP A 67 -6.29 1.93 -4.55
CA ASP A 67 -7.44 2.59 -5.19
C ASP A 67 -7.34 4.12 -5.24
N GLY A 68 -6.17 4.66 -4.88
CA GLY A 68 -5.84 6.09 -4.83
C GLY A 68 -6.01 6.71 -3.43
N SER A 69 -6.64 6.01 -2.48
CA SER A 69 -6.84 6.54 -1.13
C SER A 69 -5.53 6.60 -0.32
N LEU A 70 -4.68 5.57 -0.42
CA LEU A 70 -3.37 5.58 0.22
C LEU A 70 -2.44 6.56 -0.48
N GLU A 71 -2.50 6.66 -1.81
CA GLU A 71 -1.76 7.66 -2.58
C GLU A 71 -2.06 9.09 -2.08
N ALA A 72 -3.35 9.44 -1.93
CA ALA A 72 -3.75 10.76 -1.46
C ALA A 72 -3.21 11.08 -0.06
N ALA A 73 -3.32 10.14 0.87
CA ALA A 73 -2.82 10.33 2.23
C ALA A 73 -1.28 10.45 2.27
N LEU A 74 -0.56 9.66 1.46
CA LEU A 74 0.89 9.75 1.33
C LEU A 74 1.34 11.07 0.70
N LEU A 75 0.57 11.63 -0.25
CA LEU A 75 0.84 12.96 -0.80
C LEU A 75 0.69 14.06 0.25
N THR A 76 -0.28 13.97 1.16
CA THR A 76 -0.40 14.92 2.29
C THR A 76 0.85 14.88 3.18
N VAL A 77 1.38 13.68 3.46
CA VAL A 77 2.62 13.52 4.24
C VAL A 77 3.84 14.03 3.47
N GLU A 78 3.96 13.70 2.19
CA GLU A 78 5.07 14.12 1.34
C GLU A 78 5.17 15.65 1.22
N ARG A 79 4.02 16.33 1.11
CA ARG A 79 3.92 17.80 1.07
C ARG A 79 4.14 18.47 2.43
N GLN A 80 4.36 17.69 3.49
CA GLN A 80 4.56 18.18 4.85
C GLN A 80 3.43 19.11 5.30
N ALA A 81 2.17 18.71 5.07
CA ALA A 81 1.01 19.43 5.57
C ALA A 81 0.88 19.25 7.11
N VAL A 82 1.81 19.85 7.87
CA VAL A 82 2.01 19.58 9.32
C VAL A 82 0.70 19.71 10.11
N ALA A 83 -0.08 20.77 9.85
CA ALA A 83 -1.36 20.99 10.53
C ALA A 83 -2.40 19.89 10.32
N GLU A 84 -2.31 19.14 9.21
CA GLU A 84 -3.18 18.00 8.90
C GLU A 84 -2.58 16.70 9.45
N ILE A 85 -1.30 16.44 9.21
CA ILE A 85 -0.65 15.18 9.63
C ILE A 85 -0.49 15.07 11.16
N SER A 86 -0.47 16.18 11.89
CA SER A 86 -0.46 16.18 13.36
C SER A 86 -1.82 15.85 13.97
N GLN A 87 -2.90 15.78 13.17
CA GLN A 87 -4.21 15.38 13.68
C GLN A 87 -4.24 13.87 13.91
N ALA A 88 -4.62 13.45 15.13
CA ALA A 88 -4.74 12.03 15.47
C ALA A 88 -5.67 11.27 14.50
N ALA A 89 -6.74 11.93 14.05
CA ALA A 89 -7.67 11.37 13.06
C ALA A 89 -6.96 11.04 11.74
N PHE A 90 -6.14 11.96 11.22
CA PHE A 90 -5.37 11.72 9.99
C PHE A 90 -4.41 10.55 10.15
N GLN A 91 -3.66 10.50 11.26
CA GLN A 91 -2.69 9.42 11.48
C GLN A 91 -3.39 8.06 11.57
N GLN A 92 -4.53 7.99 12.25
CA GLN A 92 -5.35 6.78 12.32
C GLN A 92 -5.89 6.39 10.94
N ASP A 93 -6.45 7.33 10.19
CA ASP A 93 -6.99 7.08 8.85
C ASP A 93 -5.91 6.60 7.88
N LEU A 94 -4.70 7.16 7.95
CA LEU A 94 -3.54 6.70 7.18
C LEU A 94 -3.18 5.25 7.53
N GLN A 95 -3.11 4.91 8.82
CA GLN A 95 -2.80 3.55 9.27
C GLN A 95 -3.87 2.54 8.82
N ASP A 96 -5.14 2.90 8.95
CA ASP A 96 -6.24 2.03 8.55
C ASP A 96 -6.31 1.87 7.03
N THR A 97 -5.96 2.92 6.28
CA THR A 97 -5.82 2.84 4.82
C THR A 97 -4.70 1.87 4.42
N PHE A 98 -3.52 1.96 5.05
CA PHE A 98 -2.45 0.98 4.84
C PHE A 98 -2.90 -0.45 5.12
N LYS A 99 -3.58 -0.69 6.26
CA LYS A 99 -4.07 -2.02 6.63
C LYS A 99 -5.06 -2.56 5.59
N ARG A 100 -5.97 -1.71 5.08
CA ARG A 100 -6.93 -2.10 4.04
C ARG A 100 -6.22 -2.51 2.74
N VAL A 101 -5.23 -1.73 2.30
CA VAL A 101 -4.46 -2.06 1.09
C VAL A 101 -3.71 -3.37 1.28
N LEU A 102 -2.99 -3.54 2.40
CA LEU A 102 -2.27 -4.78 2.72
C LEU A 102 -3.21 -5.99 2.72
N ALA A 103 -4.34 -5.90 3.41
CA ALA A 103 -5.33 -6.97 3.46
C ALA A 103 -5.93 -7.29 2.09
N GLY A 104 -6.17 -6.28 1.24
CA GLY A 104 -6.67 -6.46 -0.12
C GLY A 104 -5.67 -7.21 -1.00
N VAL A 105 -4.39 -6.86 -0.90
CA VAL A 105 -3.31 -7.52 -1.63
C VAL A 105 -3.12 -8.97 -1.15
N GLU A 106 -3.16 -9.22 0.16
CA GLU A 106 -3.12 -10.57 0.74
C GLU A 106 -4.31 -11.44 0.31
N ALA A 107 -5.52 -10.86 0.32
CA ALA A 107 -6.73 -11.56 -0.11
C ALA A 107 -6.68 -11.94 -1.60
N TRP A 108 -6.13 -11.06 -2.43
CA TRP A 108 -5.90 -11.34 -3.85
C TRP A 108 -4.90 -12.48 -4.05
N LEU A 109 -3.74 -12.44 -3.38
CA LEU A 109 -2.76 -13.53 -3.42
C LEU A 109 -3.38 -14.87 -3.03
N GLY A 110 -4.12 -14.91 -1.92
CA GLY A 110 -4.79 -16.12 -1.48
C GLY A 110 -5.86 -16.61 -2.46
N THR A 111 -6.46 -15.74 -3.27
CA THR A 111 -7.41 -16.13 -4.31
C THR A 111 -6.72 -16.81 -5.48
N ILE A 112 -5.61 -16.25 -5.96
CA ILE A 112 -4.81 -16.84 -7.04
C ILE A 112 -4.29 -18.23 -6.61
N GLU A 113 -3.74 -18.33 -5.40
CA GLU A 113 -3.23 -19.60 -4.87
C GLU A 113 -4.31 -20.68 -4.78
N ARG A 114 -5.51 -20.33 -4.32
CA ARG A 114 -6.67 -21.26 -4.30
C ARG A 114 -7.06 -21.70 -5.71
N ASN A 115 -7.04 -20.81 -6.69
CA ASN A 115 -7.39 -21.15 -8.07
C ASN A 115 -6.37 -22.11 -8.70
N ARG A 116 -5.07 -21.94 -8.40
CA ARG A 116 -4.00 -22.86 -8.82
C ARG A 116 -4.18 -24.26 -8.25
N LEU A 117 -4.57 -24.38 -6.98
CA LEU A 117 -4.81 -25.68 -6.34
C LEU A 117 -6.04 -26.44 -6.87
N ASN A 118 -6.98 -25.73 -7.50
CA ASN A 118 -8.21 -26.29 -8.04
C ASN A 118 -8.22 -26.42 -9.57
N SER A 119 -7.13 -26.07 -10.24
CA SER A 119 -6.99 -26.24 -11.69
C SER A 119 -6.54 -27.68 -11.99
N PRO A 120 -7.33 -28.48 -12.75
CA PRO A 120 -7.07 -29.89 -13.03
C PRO A 120 -5.85 -30.13 -13.94
#